data_AF-A0A1X7VEX7-F1
#
_entry.id   AF-A0A1X7VEX7-F1
#
_cell.length_a   1.000
_cell.length_b   1.000
_cell.length_c   1.000
_cell.angle_alpha   90.00
_cell.angle_beta   90.00
_cell.angle_gamma   90.00
#
_symmetry.space_group_name_H-M   'P 1'
#
loop_
_entity.id
_entity.type
_entity.pdbx_description
1 polymer ?
#
loop_
_entity_poly.entity_id
_entity_poly.type
_entity_poly.pdbx_seq_one_letter_code
_entity_poly.pdbx_strand_id
1 'polypeptide(L)'
;MTSVLAGKVMEYIVSEIKSAIYYTLNVDETMDISKREQLVLVLRYVMDECVCEGLILYTKCDELNAAILTSYVLEGLQHITIDIKGCVSQCYDGASVMSGHHNGVMAKIMERNGQPINIHCHAHHFNVTLVHSCKRVPAASDFFALLEQLYCTPQFIPQEANRVSFFQRDMISQTQ
;
A
#
# COMPACT_ATOMS: atom_id res chain seq x y z
N MET A 1 23.12 -12.61 11.67
CA MET A 1 23.69 -12.53 10.30
C MET A 1 22.75 -11.78 9.37
N THR A 2 21.46 -12.15 9.30
CA THR A 2 20.42 -11.46 8.53
C THR A 2 20.25 -9.99 8.91
N SER A 3 20.29 -9.65 10.21
CA SER A 3 20.19 -8.26 10.69
C SER A 3 21.33 -7.35 10.20
N VAL A 4 22.55 -7.88 10.11
CA VAL A 4 23.72 -7.13 9.63
C VAL A 4 23.64 -6.88 8.13
N LEU A 5 23.19 -7.88 7.36
CA LEU A 5 22.95 -7.73 5.92
C LEU A 5 21.83 -6.72 5.65
N ALA A 6 20.72 -6.81 6.38
CA ALA A 6 19.62 -5.86 6.28
C ALA A 6 20.08 -4.43 6.60
N GLY A 7 20.90 -4.25 7.65
CA GLY A 7 21.50 -2.96 7.97
C GLY A 7 22.33 -2.39 6.83
N LYS A 8 23.22 -3.18 6.22
CA LYS A 8 24.02 -2.74 5.08
C LYS A 8 23.21 -2.40 3.84
N VAL A 9 22.16 -3.17 3.55
CA VAL A 9 21.24 -2.88 2.44
C VAL A 9 20.49 -1.58 2.69
N MET A 10 20.02 -1.36 3.92
CA MET A 10 19.35 -0.11 4.30
C MET A 10 20.31 1.09 4.20
N GLU A 11 21.55 0.97 4.68
CA GLU A 11 22.57 2.01 4.56
C GLU A 11 22.83 2.37 3.09
N TYR A 12 22.93 1.36 2.23
CA TYR A 12 23.09 1.54 0.78
C TYR A 12 21.90 2.32 0.21
N ILE A 13 20.67 1.82 0.38
CA ILE A 13 19.44 2.48 -0.11
C ILE A 13 19.34 3.93 0.38
N VAL A 14 19.63 4.18 1.67
CA VAL A 14 19.56 5.53 2.24
C VAL A 14 20.61 6.45 1.62
N SER A 15 21.82 5.95 1.35
CA SER A 15 22.86 6.72 0.66
C SER A 15 22.43 7.10 -0.76
N GLU A 16 21.76 6.18 -1.46
CA GLU A 16 21.24 6.41 -2.80
C GLU A 16 20.16 7.50 -2.81
N ILE A 17 19.19 7.42 -1.90
CA ILE A 17 18.10 8.39 -1.77
C ILE A 17 18.65 9.78 -1.42
N LYS A 18 19.63 9.87 -0.51
CA LYS A 18 20.27 11.14 -0.16
C LYS A 18 20.98 11.78 -1.35
N SER A 19 21.58 10.97 -2.22
CA SER A 19 22.20 11.46 -3.46
C SER A 19 21.15 11.91 -4.47
N ALA A 20 20.02 11.21 -4.57
CA ALA A 20 18.92 11.55 -5.48
C ALA A 20 18.19 12.84 -5.08
N ILE A 21 18.18 13.18 -3.78
CA ILE A 21 17.53 14.34 -3.15
C ILE A 21 15.99 14.26 -3.18
N TYR A 22 15.44 13.96 -4.34
CA TYR A 22 14.00 13.89 -4.59
C TYR A 22 13.52 12.45 -4.68
N TYR A 23 12.33 12.21 -4.13
CA TYR A 23 11.73 10.89 -4.14
C TYR A 23 10.20 10.95 -4.16
N THR A 24 9.61 9.81 -4.47
CA THR A 24 8.18 9.54 -4.39
C THR A 24 7.91 8.60 -3.24
N LEU A 25 6.90 8.92 -2.45
CA LEU A 25 6.47 8.14 -1.30
C LEU A 25 5.40 7.13 -1.72
N ASN A 26 5.69 5.84 -1.70
CA ASN A 26 4.72 4.79 -1.92
C ASN A 26 4.38 4.15 -0.58
N VAL A 27 3.11 4.20 -0.19
CA VAL A 27 2.65 3.62 1.07
C VAL A 27 1.49 2.70 0.77
N ASP A 28 1.59 1.46 1.26
CA ASP A 28 0.56 0.45 1.06
C ASP A 28 0.26 -0.27 2.37
N GLU A 29 -1.01 -0.66 2.52
CA GLU A 29 -1.51 -1.45 3.63
C GLU A 29 -1.85 -2.86 3.15
N THR A 30 -1.48 -3.86 3.94
CA THR A 30 -1.86 -5.24 3.66
C THR A 30 -2.21 -5.97 4.95
N MET A 31 -3.18 -6.87 4.85
CA MET A 31 -3.57 -7.74 5.94
C MET A 31 -2.83 -9.08 5.87
N ASP A 32 -2.27 -9.54 6.99
CA ASP A 32 -1.61 -10.84 7.08
C ASP A 32 -2.58 -12.01 7.32
N ILE A 33 -2.05 -13.24 7.32
CA ILE A 33 -2.84 -14.46 7.55
C ILE A 33 -3.54 -14.50 8.91
N SER A 34 -3.07 -13.71 9.88
CA SER A 34 -3.65 -13.58 11.23
C SER A 34 -4.61 -12.41 11.33
N LYS A 35 -4.99 -11.81 10.19
CA LYS A 35 -5.86 -10.63 10.07
C LYS A 35 -5.31 -9.40 10.77
N ARG A 36 -3.99 -9.25 10.78
CA ARG A 36 -3.31 -8.06 11.29
C ARG A 36 -2.82 -7.21 10.15
N GLU A 37 -2.99 -5.91 10.33
CA GLU A 37 -2.65 -4.93 9.32
C GLU A 37 -1.16 -4.61 9.38
N GLN A 38 -0.59 -4.37 8.20
CA GLN A 38 0.82 -4.11 8.03
C GLN A 38 0.98 -2.96 7.06
N LEU A 39 1.87 -2.03 7.42
CA LEU A 39 2.20 -0.88 6.62
C LEU A 39 3.57 -1.07 5.98
N VAL A 40 3.61 -0.81 4.68
CA VAL A 40 4.83 -0.85 3.87
C VAL A 40 5.11 0.55 3.34
N LEU A 41 6.33 1.03 3.56
CA LEU A 41 6.84 2.28 3.00
C LEU A 41 7.98 1.97 2.02
N VAL A 42 7.78 2.36 0.76
CA VAL A 42 8.79 2.29 -0.29
C VAL A 42 9.05 3.70 -0.80
N LEU A 43 10.33 4.05 -0.97
CA LEU A 43 10.72 5.29 -1.62
C LEU A 43 11.20 4.99 -3.04
N ARG A 44 10.60 5.68 -4.00
CA ARG A 44 10.96 5.60 -5.42
C ARG A 44 11.72 6.85 -5.83
N TYR A 45 12.89 6.70 -6.43
CA TYR A 45 13.79 7.80 -6.79
C TYR A 45 14.52 7.48 -8.08
N VAL A 46 15.29 8.45 -8.58
CA VAL A 46 16.08 8.29 -9.81
C VAL A 46 17.56 8.42 -9.48
N MET A 47 18.35 7.43 -9.89
CA MET A 47 19.80 7.45 -9.85
C MET A 47 20.32 7.07 -11.22
N ASP A 48 21.28 7.83 -11.75
CA ASP A 48 21.95 7.51 -13.03
C ASP A 48 20.95 7.17 -14.15
N GLU A 49 19.89 7.99 -14.25
CA GLU A 49 18.80 7.86 -15.24
C GLU A 49 17.93 6.59 -15.07
N CYS A 50 18.17 5.79 -14.03
CA CYS A 50 17.41 4.60 -13.69
C CYS A 50 16.43 4.88 -12.55
N VAL A 51 15.22 4.32 -12.67
CA VAL A 51 14.25 4.34 -11.57
C VAL A 51 14.61 3.25 -10.57
N CYS A 52 14.80 3.66 -9.32
CA CYS A 52 15.11 2.78 -8.20
C CYS A 52 13.99 2.83 -7.17
N GLU A 53 13.80 1.71 -6.46
CA GLU A 53 12.83 1.58 -5.37
C GLU A 53 13.52 0.97 -4.16
N GLY A 54 13.35 1.60 -2.99
CA GLY A 54 13.94 1.16 -1.74
C GLY A 54 12.87 0.93 -0.67
N LEU A 55 12.82 -0.29 -0.13
CA LEU A 55 11.96 -0.61 1.01
C LEU A 55 12.55 0.02 2.28
N ILE A 56 11.79 0.90 2.93
CA ILE A 56 12.24 1.65 4.11
C ILE A 56 11.62 1.10 5.39
N LEU A 57 10.31 0.86 5.38
CA LEU A 57 9.58 0.40 6.55
C LEU A 57 8.67 -0.75 6.18
N TYR A 58 8.67 -1.75 7.04
CA TYR A 58 7.68 -2.81 7.10
C TYR A 58 7.34 -2.99 8.57
N THR A 59 6.14 -2.59 8.98
CA THR A 59 5.72 -2.66 10.39
C THR A 59 4.29 -3.13 10.51
N LYS A 60 3.98 -3.74 11.65
CA LYS A 60 2.60 -4.05 12.02
C LYS A 60 1.92 -2.77 12.50
N CYS A 61 0.66 -2.63 12.15
CA CYS A 61 -0.19 -1.54 12.61
C CYS A 61 -1.34 -2.14 13.41
N ASP A 62 -1.41 -1.80 14.70
CA ASP A 62 -2.50 -2.25 15.56
C ASP A 62 -3.78 -1.43 15.30
N GLU A 63 -3.64 -0.21 14.79
CA GLU A 63 -4.73 0.73 14.50
C GLU A 63 -4.61 1.35 13.11
N LEU A 64 -5.71 1.34 12.35
CA LEU A 64 -5.82 1.90 11.00
C LEU A 64 -6.43 3.30 10.98
N ASN A 65 -5.89 4.19 11.80
CA ASN A 65 -6.24 5.60 11.73
C ASN A 65 -5.21 6.33 10.87
N ALA A 66 -5.65 7.15 9.92
CA ALA A 66 -4.80 7.98 9.09
C ALA A 66 -3.77 8.79 9.88
N ALA A 67 -4.11 9.26 11.09
CA ALA A 67 -3.16 9.96 11.97
C ALA A 67 -1.99 9.07 12.42
N ILE A 68 -2.29 7.82 12.80
CA ILE A 68 -1.31 6.83 13.27
C ILE A 68 -0.47 6.32 12.10
N LEU A 69 -1.10 6.06 10.95
CA LEU A 69 -0.39 5.66 9.74
C LEU A 69 0.56 6.77 9.26
N THR A 70 0.11 8.03 9.33
CA THR A 70 0.98 9.18 9.05
C THR A 70 2.16 9.24 10.01
N SER A 71 1.98 8.99 11.31
CA SER A 71 3.11 8.98 12.25
C SER A 71 4.10 7.87 11.92
N TYR A 72 3.65 6.66 11.58
CA TYR A 72 4.56 5.59 11.15
C TYR A 72 5.37 5.96 9.90
N VAL A 73 4.74 6.61 8.91
CA VAL A 73 5.44 7.08 7.71
C VAL A 73 6.51 8.12 8.08
N LEU A 74 6.17 9.11 8.90
CA LEU A 74 7.09 10.18 9.30
C LEU A 74 8.23 9.65 10.19
N GLU A 75 7.93 8.74 11.11
CA GLU A 75 8.93 8.05 11.94
C GLU A 75 9.87 7.19 11.09
N GLY A 76 9.34 6.49 10.08
CA GLY A 76 10.13 5.72 9.12
C GLY A 76 11.14 6.60 8.39
N LEU A 77 10.72 7.76 7.90
CA LEU A 77 11.61 8.75 7.27
C LEU A 77 12.62 9.34 8.26
N GLN A 78 12.19 9.67 9.47
CA GLN A 78 13.05 10.21 10.51
C GLN A 78 14.14 9.22 10.93
N HIS A 79 13.80 7.93 11.04
CA HIS A 79 14.73 6.87 11.42
C HIS A 79 15.91 6.76 10.46
N ILE A 80 15.67 6.99 9.16
CA ILE A 80 16.73 7.00 8.13
C ILE A 80 17.30 8.40 7.84
N THR A 81 16.83 9.41 8.57
CA THR A 81 17.24 10.82 8.43
C THR A 81 17.03 11.33 7.00
N ILE A 82 15.87 11.04 6.41
CA ILE A 82 15.41 11.62 5.14
C ILE A 82 14.38 12.71 5.43
N ASP A 83 14.55 13.87 4.83
CA ASP A 83 13.63 15.00 4.99
C ASP A 83 12.40 14.80 4.07
N ILE A 84 11.21 14.93 4.66
CA ILE A 84 9.94 14.91 3.92
C ILE A 84 9.90 15.96 2.81
N LYS A 85 10.68 17.05 2.92
CA LYS A 85 10.83 18.08 1.88
C LYS A 85 11.36 17.57 0.53
N GLY A 86 12.04 16.43 0.51
CA GLY A 86 12.45 15.76 -0.72
C GLY A 86 11.32 15.03 -1.44
N CYS A 87 10.16 14.85 -0.79
CA CYS A 87 9.02 14.15 -1.38
C CYS A 87 8.36 15.05 -2.45
N VAL A 88 8.46 14.65 -3.71
CA VAL A 88 7.85 15.36 -4.84
C VAL A 88 6.49 14.79 -5.23
N SER A 89 6.27 13.51 -4.94
CA SER A 89 4.98 12.85 -5.17
C SER A 89 4.71 11.74 -4.16
N GLN A 90 3.46 11.34 -4.05
CA GLN A 90 2.98 10.33 -3.12
C GLN A 90 1.93 9.43 -3.77
N CYS A 91 2.00 8.12 -3.51
CA CYS A 91 1.12 7.11 -4.06
C CYS A 91 0.49 6.26 -2.97
N TYR A 92 -0.83 6.09 -3.05
CA TYR A 92 -1.66 5.34 -2.09
C TYR A 92 -2.73 4.53 -2.81
N ASP A 93 -3.30 3.55 -2.12
CA ASP A 93 -4.51 2.86 -2.57
C ASP A 93 -5.76 3.77 -2.46
N GLY A 94 -6.89 3.26 -2.96
CA GLY A 94 -8.16 3.99 -2.96
C GLY A 94 -8.87 4.03 -1.61
N ALA A 95 -8.28 3.46 -0.55
CA ALA A 95 -8.91 3.45 0.76
C ALA A 95 -9.03 4.88 1.30
N SER A 96 -10.20 5.23 1.84
CA SER A 96 -10.48 6.58 2.35
C SER A 96 -9.51 7.01 3.47
N VAL A 97 -8.99 6.06 4.25
CA VAL A 97 -7.97 6.29 5.29
C VAL A 97 -6.62 6.71 4.68
N MET A 98 -6.32 6.26 3.46
CA MET A 98 -5.05 6.53 2.79
C MET A 98 -5.15 7.73 1.85
N SER A 99 -6.06 7.69 0.88
CA SER A 99 -6.21 8.72 -0.17
C SER A 99 -7.29 9.76 0.12
N GLY A 100 -7.92 9.73 1.30
CA GLY A 100 -8.94 10.69 1.68
C GLY A 100 -8.44 12.14 1.66
N HIS A 101 -9.18 13.01 0.97
CA HIS A 101 -8.79 14.41 0.75
C HIS A 101 -8.70 15.27 2.02
N HIS A 102 -9.38 14.91 3.10
CA HIS A 102 -9.47 15.76 4.31
C HIS A 102 -8.82 15.09 5.52
N ASN A 103 -9.00 13.78 5.66
CA ASN A 103 -8.53 13.02 6.81
C ASN A 103 -7.68 11.81 6.43
N GLY A 104 -7.29 11.65 5.17
CA GLY A 104 -6.42 10.56 4.74
C GLY A 104 -4.94 10.83 5.02
N VAL A 105 -4.11 9.79 4.97
CA VAL A 105 -2.64 9.91 5.06
C VAL A 105 -2.11 10.89 4.01
N MET A 106 -2.63 10.81 2.78
CA MET A 106 -2.37 11.75 1.69
C MET A 106 -2.47 13.22 2.15
N ALA A 107 -3.61 13.60 2.72
CA ALA A 107 -3.90 14.97 3.11
C ALA A 107 -2.95 15.42 4.23
N LYS A 108 -2.70 14.54 5.20
CA LYS A 108 -1.81 14.83 6.34
C LYS A 108 -0.35 15.01 5.91
N ILE A 109 0.13 14.23 4.94
CA ILE A 109 1.46 14.41 4.36
C ILE A 109 1.52 15.72 3.55
N MET A 110 0.46 16.07 2.81
CA MET A 110 0.39 17.37 2.11
C MET A 110 0.51 18.57 3.04
N GLU A 111 -0.15 18.52 4.21
CA GLU A 111 -0.05 19.57 5.24
C GLU A 111 1.38 19.76 5.75
N ARG A 112 2.18 18.69 5.78
CA ARG A 112 3.58 18.74 6.26
C ARG A 112 4.57 19.18 5.18
N ASN A 113 4.27 18.90 3.91
CA ASN A 113 5.22 19.02 2.81
C ASN A 113 4.82 19.98 1.68
N GLY A 114 3.82 20.84 1.89
CA GLY A 114 3.50 21.90 0.94
C GLY A 114 2.97 21.42 -0.42
N GLN A 115 2.21 20.31 -0.41
CA GLN A 115 1.49 19.73 -1.56
C GLN A 115 2.34 18.94 -2.59
N PRO A 116 2.94 17.79 -2.22
CA PRO A 116 3.48 16.84 -3.21
C PRO A 116 2.37 16.35 -4.16
N ILE A 117 2.75 15.99 -5.39
CA ILE A 117 1.82 15.44 -6.38
C ILE A 117 1.21 14.15 -5.82
N ASN A 118 -0.11 14.02 -5.84
CA ASN A 118 -0.77 12.77 -5.46
C ASN A 118 -1.04 11.91 -6.70
N ILE A 119 -0.66 10.64 -6.60
CA ILE A 119 -0.91 9.62 -7.61
C ILE A 119 -1.77 8.55 -6.96
N HIS A 120 -2.91 8.24 -7.57
CA HIS A 120 -3.71 7.11 -7.14
C HIS A 120 -3.07 5.81 -7.64
N CYS A 121 -3.02 4.78 -6.81
CA CYS A 121 -2.47 3.48 -7.20
C CYS A 121 -3.17 2.94 -8.46
N HIS A 122 -2.40 2.79 -9.54
CA HIS A 122 -2.91 2.28 -10.81
C HIS A 122 -3.36 0.82 -10.72
N ALA A 123 -2.70 0.00 -9.90
CA ALA A 123 -3.11 -1.39 -9.69
C ALA A 123 -4.52 -1.45 -9.07
N HIS A 124 -4.78 -0.66 -8.03
CA HIS A 124 -6.10 -0.55 -7.44
C HIS A 124 -7.14 -0.03 -8.45
N HIS A 125 -6.83 1.06 -9.17
CA HIS A 125 -7.73 1.61 -10.18
C HIS A 125 -8.08 0.61 -11.29
N PHE A 126 -7.07 -0.14 -11.75
CA PHE A 126 -7.24 -1.16 -12.77
C PHE A 126 -8.10 -2.32 -12.27
N ASN A 127 -7.85 -2.80 -11.04
CA ASN A 127 -8.65 -3.83 -10.41
C ASN A 127 -10.14 -3.43 -10.30
N VAL A 128 -10.41 -2.22 -9.78
CA VAL A 128 -11.76 -1.67 -9.68
C VAL A 128 -12.44 -1.61 -11.05
N THR A 129 -11.72 -1.12 -12.07
CA THR A 129 -12.23 -1.05 -13.45
C THR A 129 -12.59 -2.43 -14.01
N LEU A 130 -11.73 -3.42 -13.77
CA LEU A 130 -11.94 -4.80 -14.21
C LEU A 130 -13.18 -5.40 -13.53
N VAL A 131 -13.29 -5.26 -12.20
CA VAL A 131 -14.45 -5.74 -11.43
C VAL A 131 -15.75 -5.12 -11.94
N HIS A 132 -15.78 -3.80 -12.15
CA HIS A 132 -16.95 -3.13 -12.71
C HIS A 132 -17.30 -3.60 -14.11
N SER A 133 -16.30 -3.83 -14.95
CA SER A 133 -16.50 -4.31 -16.31
C SER A 133 -17.10 -5.72 -16.31
N CYS A 134 -16.58 -6.62 -15.48
CA CYS A 134 -17.09 -7.98 -15.33
C CYS A 134 -18.52 -8.01 -14.79
N LYS A 135 -18.86 -7.16 -13.81
CA LYS A 135 -20.23 -7.04 -13.27
C LYS A 135 -21.26 -6.59 -14.33
N ARG A 136 -20.83 -5.95 -15.40
CA ARG A 136 -21.71 -5.49 -16.50
C ARG A 136 -21.89 -6.52 -17.61
N VAL A 137 -21.13 -7.61 -17.60
CA VAL A 137 -21.23 -8.70 -18.57
C VAL A 137 -21.84 -9.92 -17.87
N PRO A 138 -23.11 -10.29 -18.15
CA PRO A 138 -23.80 -11.36 -17.42
C PRO A 138 -23.01 -12.68 -17.37
N ALA A 139 -22.46 -13.12 -18.51
CA ALA A 139 -21.67 -14.35 -18.56
C ALA A 139 -20.41 -14.31 -17.67
N ALA A 140 -19.74 -13.16 -17.59
CA ALA A 140 -18.57 -13.00 -16.72
C ALA A 140 -18.99 -12.92 -15.24
N SER A 141 -20.06 -12.18 -14.94
CA SER A 141 -20.63 -12.10 -13.61
C SER A 141 -21.05 -13.48 -13.08
N ASP A 142 -21.76 -14.27 -13.89
CA ASP A 142 -22.20 -15.63 -13.54
C ASP A 142 -21.01 -16.57 -13.35
N PHE A 143 -19.99 -16.47 -14.20
CA PHE A 143 -18.75 -17.24 -14.06
C PHE A 143 -18.04 -16.94 -12.73
N PHE A 144 -17.82 -15.66 -12.40
CA PHE A 144 -17.17 -15.29 -11.15
C PHE A 144 -18.02 -15.63 -9.92
N ALA A 145 -19.35 -15.51 -10.02
CA ALA A 145 -20.27 -15.92 -8.95
C ALA A 145 -20.22 -17.44 -8.70
N LEU A 146 -20.17 -18.25 -9.77
CA LEU A 146 -20.01 -19.70 -9.66
C LEU A 146 -18.66 -20.07 -9.01
N LEU A 147 -17.57 -19.41 -9.42
CA LEU A 147 -16.27 -19.63 -8.79
C LEU A 147 -16.28 -19.28 -7.30
N GLU A 148 -16.90 -18.15 -6.92
CA GLU A 148 -17.04 -17.77 -5.51
C GLU A 148 -17.86 -18.81 -4.73
N GLN A 149 -18.96 -19.29 -5.30
CA GLN A 149 -19.78 -20.34 -4.68
C GLN A 149 -18.99 -21.64 -4.48
N LEU A 150 -18.28 -22.12 -5.50
CA LEU A 150 -17.46 -23.33 -5.42
C LEU A 150 -16.38 -23.19 -4.34
N TYR A 151 -15.73 -22.03 -4.29
CA TYR A 151 -14.68 -21.73 -3.31
C TYR A 151 -15.22 -21.67 -1.87
N CYS A 152 -16.40 -21.08 -1.66
CA CYS A 152 -17.04 -20.97 -0.34
C CYS A 152 -17.77 -22.25 0.11
N THR A 153 -17.89 -23.28 -0.76
CA THR A 153 -18.60 -24.52 -0.41
C THR A 153 -17.70 -25.41 0.48
N PRO A 154 -18.12 -25.75 1.71
CA PRO A 154 -17.28 -26.48 2.68
C PRO A 154 -16.92 -27.92 2.28
N GLN A 155 -17.53 -28.46 1.22
CA GLN A 155 -17.24 -29.80 0.70
C GLN A 155 -15.96 -29.87 -0.15
N PHE A 156 -15.45 -28.73 -0.66
CA PHE A 156 -14.24 -28.70 -1.50
C PHE A 156 -12.96 -28.29 -0.74
N ILE A 157 -13.07 -27.68 0.44
CA ILE A 157 -11.91 -27.29 1.27
C ILE A 157 -12.13 -27.74 2.73
N PRO A 158 -11.57 -28.86 3.17
CA PRO A 158 -11.52 -29.18 4.58
C PRO A 158 -10.46 -28.26 5.24
N GLN A 159 -10.91 -27.34 6.09
CA GLN A 159 -10.10 -26.51 7.00
C GLN A 159 -9.21 -25.41 6.39
N GLU A 160 -9.78 -24.32 5.85
CA GLU A 160 -9.13 -23.00 5.91
C GLU A 160 -10.15 -21.87 6.08
N ALA A 161 -10.87 -21.88 7.20
CA ALA A 161 -11.86 -20.85 7.58
C ALA A 161 -11.29 -19.41 7.74
N ASN A 162 -9.99 -19.19 7.49
CA ASN A 162 -9.32 -17.91 7.69
C ASN A 162 -8.90 -17.18 6.38
N ARG A 163 -8.91 -17.83 5.21
CA ARG A 163 -8.61 -17.16 3.93
C ARG A 163 -9.80 -16.43 3.30
N VAL A 164 -11.01 -16.73 3.77
CA VAL A 164 -12.27 -16.32 3.11
C VAL A 164 -12.61 -14.84 3.32
N SER A 165 -12.17 -14.21 4.41
CA SER A 165 -12.45 -12.78 4.63
C SER A 165 -11.57 -11.83 3.80
N PHE A 166 -10.52 -12.33 3.15
CA PHE A 166 -9.57 -11.54 2.35
C PHE A 166 -10.11 -11.23 0.94
N PHE A 167 -10.70 -12.22 0.27
CA PHE A 167 -11.22 -12.03 -1.10
C PHE A 167 -12.53 -11.23 -1.16
N GLN A 168 -13.40 -11.34 -0.15
CA GLN A 168 -14.69 -10.62 -0.12
C GLN A 168 -14.55 -9.13 0.22
N ARG A 169 -13.54 -8.72 1.00
CA ARG A 169 -13.34 -7.32 1.37
C ARG A 169 -12.69 -6.50 0.23
N ASP A 170 -11.66 -7.03 -0.42
CA ASP A 170 -10.82 -6.21 -1.29
C ASP A 170 -11.19 -6.22 -2.78
N MET A 171 -12.03 -7.17 -3.25
CA MET A 171 -12.58 -7.11 -4.61
C MET A 171 -13.99 -6.49 -4.70
N ILE A 172 -14.78 -6.48 -3.63
CA ILE A 172 -16.20 -6.08 -3.70
C ILE A 172 -16.57 -4.96 -2.74
N SER A 173 -15.86 -4.76 -1.61
CA SER A 173 -16.32 -3.80 -0.58
C SER A 173 -15.60 -2.46 -0.51
N GLN A 174 -14.53 -2.23 -1.28
CA GLN A 174 -13.88 -0.91 -1.35
C GLN A 174 -14.46 0.00 -2.45
N THR A 175 -15.76 -0.12 -2.76
CA THR A 175 -16.42 0.74 -3.75
C THR A 175 -17.51 1.65 -3.16
N GLN A 176 -17.25 2.20 -1.96
CA GLN A 176 -17.99 3.36 -1.44
C GLN A 176 -17.04 4.36 -0.78
#